data_AF-A0A382JBN4-F1
#
_entry.id   AF-A0A382JBN4-F1
#
_cell.length_a   1.000
_cell.length_b   1.000
_cell.length_c   1.000
_cell.angle_alpha   90.00
_cell.angle_beta   90.00
_cell.angle_gamma   90.00
#
_symmetry.space_group_name_H-M   'P 1'
#
loop_
_entity.id
_entity.type
_entity.pdbx_description
1 polymer ?
#
loop_
_entity_poly.entity_id
_entity_poly.type
_entity_poly.pdbx_seq_one_letter_code
_entity_poly.pdbx_strand_id
1 'polypeptide(L)'
;VARAARAGDAGGSSGDRRRVGFPVAMAVVVILGVLLVGWARSSREATSAPRLGDHWHSVYDLYSCIGEGSWTWRPKIVVERDPDGIHTHGDGLIHIHPFNSNATGRRSQLGVFFEAFGGYITDSAVKLDTGEVIEEGFDCEGQPAVLTVARFDAQDRGRDPQLYTQDLADIRFLKNLEAFTIGFLPAGKTPPPPRPERFTFLETVDPRALISNVPVLELPTTTTSG
;
A
#
# COMPACT_ATOMS: atom_id res chain seq x y z
N VAL A 1 -51.10 -64.73 37.98
CA VAL A 1 -50.21 -63.89 37.15
C VAL A 1 -49.39 -63.00 38.09
N ALA A 2 -48.05 -63.03 37.95
CA ALA A 2 -46.95 -62.20 38.52
C ALA A 2 -46.99 -61.82 40.03
N ARG A 3 -46.07 -62.23 40.93
CA ARG A 3 -44.60 -62.06 41.11
C ARG A 3 -44.06 -60.63 41.31
N ALA A 4 -43.38 -60.50 42.46
CA ALA A 4 -42.16 -59.75 42.77
C ALA A 4 -42.25 -58.38 43.47
N ALA A 5 -41.55 -58.33 44.61
CA ALA A 5 -41.20 -57.21 45.46
C ALA A 5 -40.00 -56.42 44.90
N ARG A 6 -39.85 -55.14 45.27
CA ARG A 6 -38.79 -54.63 46.16
C ARG A 6 -38.75 -53.10 46.18
N ALA A 7 -38.18 -52.63 47.29
CA ALA A 7 -38.00 -51.27 47.73
C ALA A 7 -37.00 -50.43 46.91
N GLY A 8 -36.99 -49.13 47.19
CA GLY A 8 -35.98 -48.15 46.80
C GLY A 8 -36.66 -46.82 46.48
N ASP A 9 -36.17 -45.65 46.86
CA ASP A 9 -35.00 -45.31 47.64
C ASP A 9 -35.17 -43.81 48.00
N ALA A 10 -34.63 -43.41 49.14
CA ALA A 10 -34.51 -42.00 49.48
C ALA A 10 -33.42 -41.38 48.59
N GLY A 11 -33.80 -40.47 47.68
CA GLY A 11 -32.85 -39.78 46.81
C GLY A 11 -32.92 -38.28 47.02
N GLY A 12 -32.14 -37.75 47.96
CA GLY A 12 -32.05 -36.33 48.24
C GLY A 12 -31.66 -35.50 47.01
N SER A 13 -32.37 -34.39 46.80
CA SER A 13 -32.00 -33.39 45.80
C SER A 13 -30.81 -32.56 46.30
N SER A 14 -29.61 -33.13 46.25
CA SER A 14 -28.39 -32.36 46.38
C SER A 14 -27.78 -32.09 45.01
N GLY A 15 -27.88 -30.83 44.60
CA GLY A 15 -26.82 -30.13 43.88
C GLY A 15 -26.67 -30.41 42.39
N ASP A 16 -27.05 -29.43 41.58
CA ASP A 16 -26.23 -29.10 40.41
C ASP A 16 -26.12 -27.57 40.28
N ARG A 17 -25.12 -26.99 40.96
CA ARG A 17 -24.66 -25.64 40.62
C ARG A 17 -24.01 -25.76 39.24
N ARG A 18 -24.81 -25.59 38.18
CA ARG A 18 -24.36 -25.61 36.78
C ARG A 18 -23.04 -24.84 36.70
N ARG A 19 -21.97 -25.52 36.31
CA ARG A 19 -20.63 -24.93 36.22
C ARG A 19 -20.56 -23.98 35.02
N VAL A 20 -21.24 -22.84 35.11
CA VAL A 20 -21.30 -21.80 34.06
C VAL A 20 -19.95 -21.11 33.80
N GLY A 21 -18.97 -21.26 34.68
CA GLY A 21 -17.64 -20.67 34.49
C GLY A 21 -16.92 -21.16 33.22
N PHE A 22 -16.98 -22.46 32.92
CA PHE A 22 -16.33 -23.03 31.74
C PHE A 22 -16.93 -22.54 30.41
N PRO A 23 -18.26 -22.61 30.18
CA PRO A 23 -18.85 -22.11 28.93
C PRO A 23 -18.70 -20.59 28.77
N VAL A 24 -18.72 -19.81 29.87
CA VAL A 24 -18.46 -18.36 29.81
C VAL A 24 -17.03 -18.07 29.39
N ALA A 25 -16.04 -18.76 29.97
CA ALA A 25 -14.64 -18.61 29.57
C ALA A 25 -14.42 -18.97 28.09
N MET A 26 -15.06 -20.04 27.60
CA MET A 26 -15.02 -20.42 26.19
C MET A 26 -15.66 -19.37 25.27
N ALA A 27 -16.81 -18.81 25.66
CA ALA A 27 -17.44 -17.74 24.88
C ALA A 27 -16.53 -16.51 24.76
N VAL A 28 -15.85 -16.12 25.85
CA VAL A 28 -14.88 -15.01 25.82
C VAL A 28 -13.71 -15.30 24.88
N VAL A 29 -13.13 -16.50 24.93
CA VAL A 29 -12.04 -16.89 24.01
C VAL A 29 -12.48 -16.83 22.55
N VAL A 30 -13.69 -17.31 22.23
CA VAL A 30 -14.23 -17.25 20.88
C VAL A 30 -14.44 -15.80 20.43
N ILE A 31 -15.03 -14.95 21.28
CA ILE A 31 -15.25 -13.53 20.96
C ILE A 31 -13.91 -12.82 20.73
N LEU A 32 -12.94 -13.01 21.63
CA LEU A 32 -11.59 -12.44 21.47
C LEU A 32 -10.91 -12.95 20.20
N GLY A 33 -11.05 -14.24 19.89
CA GLY A 33 -10.55 -14.84 18.65
C GLY A 33 -11.17 -14.22 17.41
N VAL A 34 -12.50 -14.04 17.38
CA VAL A 34 -13.21 -13.38 16.27
C VAL A 34 -12.81 -11.92 16.14
N LEU A 35 -12.69 -11.19 17.24
CA LEU A 35 -12.24 -9.79 17.25
C LEU A 35 -10.80 -9.67 16.74
N LEU A 36 -9.90 -10.56 17.18
CA LEU A 36 -8.51 -10.58 16.73
C LEU A 36 -8.42 -10.94 15.24
N VAL A 37 -9.18 -11.93 14.77
CA VAL A 37 -9.26 -12.28 13.34
C VAL A 37 -9.86 -11.12 12.53
N GLY A 38 -10.90 -10.46 13.04
CA GLY A 38 -11.51 -9.28 12.42
C GLY A 38 -10.52 -8.12 12.32
N TRP A 39 -9.81 -7.83 13.41
CA TRP A 39 -8.76 -6.81 13.46
C TRP A 39 -7.63 -7.16 12.48
N ALA A 40 -7.10 -8.39 12.55
CA ALA A 40 -6.05 -8.88 11.65
C ALA A 40 -6.47 -8.91 10.17
N ARG A 41 -7.77 -9.10 9.89
CA ARG A 41 -8.32 -9.03 8.53
C ARG A 41 -8.49 -7.58 8.06
N SER A 42 -8.87 -6.68 8.95
CA SER A 42 -8.99 -5.25 8.65
C SER A 42 -7.62 -4.56 8.53
N SER A 43 -6.61 -5.08 9.23
CA SER A 43 -5.21 -4.64 9.16
C SER A 43 -4.39 -5.45 8.16
N ARG A 44 -4.97 -6.52 7.58
CA ARG A 44 -4.41 -7.16 6.39
C ARG A 44 -4.63 -6.21 5.23
N GLU A 45 -3.56 -5.53 4.84
CA GLU A 45 -3.35 -5.37 3.40
C GLU A 45 -3.49 -6.78 2.81
N ALA A 46 -4.44 -6.95 1.89
CA ALA A 46 -4.55 -8.20 1.17
C ALA A 46 -3.16 -8.56 0.64
N THR A 47 -2.89 -9.83 0.38
CA THR A 47 -1.77 -10.20 -0.52
C THR A 47 -2.08 -9.72 -1.94
N SER A 48 -2.38 -8.44 -2.10
CA SER A 48 -2.59 -7.72 -3.34
C SER A 48 -1.20 -7.44 -3.85
N ALA A 49 -0.86 -8.16 -4.89
CA ALA A 49 0.24 -7.81 -5.74
C ALA A 49 -0.28 -7.85 -7.17
N PRO A 50 0.24 -7.02 -8.07
CA PRO A 50 -0.22 -6.96 -9.45
C PRO A 50 -0.17 -8.34 -10.11
N ARG A 51 -1.23 -8.67 -10.84
CA ARG A 51 -1.37 -9.87 -11.66
C ARG A 51 -1.40 -9.48 -13.13
N LEU A 52 -1.32 -10.49 -14.00
CA LEU A 52 -1.54 -10.29 -15.43
C LEU A 52 -2.94 -9.70 -15.66
N GLY A 53 -3.00 -8.60 -16.41
CA GLY A 53 -4.23 -7.88 -16.73
C GLY A 53 -4.73 -6.90 -15.65
N ASP A 54 -4.04 -6.78 -14.51
CA ASP A 54 -4.28 -5.66 -13.59
C ASP A 54 -3.73 -4.36 -14.20
N HIS A 55 -4.27 -3.22 -13.76
CA HIS A 55 -3.76 -1.89 -14.13
C HIS A 55 -3.76 -0.99 -12.90
N TRP A 56 -2.59 -0.83 -12.30
CA TRP A 56 -2.38 -0.06 -11.07
C TRP A 56 -1.51 1.17 -11.36
N HIS A 57 -1.68 2.18 -10.51
CA HIS A 57 -0.96 3.42 -10.55
C HIS A 57 -0.46 3.75 -9.15
N SER A 58 0.80 4.14 -9.04
CA SER A 58 1.37 4.67 -7.81
C SER A 58 2.02 6.00 -8.09
N VAL A 59 1.85 6.99 -7.21
CA VAL A 59 2.60 8.23 -7.30
C VAL A 59 4.02 8.00 -6.82
N TYR A 60 4.99 8.64 -7.48
CA TYR A 60 6.34 8.73 -6.93
C TYR A 60 6.88 10.16 -7.01
N ASP A 61 7.80 10.48 -6.11
CA ASP A 61 8.64 11.66 -6.21
C ASP A 61 10.03 11.39 -5.66
N LEU A 62 11.00 12.21 -6.07
CA LEU A 62 12.38 12.13 -5.63
C LEU A 62 12.74 13.43 -4.91
N TYR A 63 13.21 13.30 -3.68
CA TYR A 63 13.54 14.42 -2.81
C TYR A 63 14.99 14.28 -2.35
N SER A 64 15.79 15.32 -2.55
CA SER A 64 17.21 15.27 -2.19
C SER A 64 17.61 16.52 -1.46
N CYS A 65 18.37 16.34 -0.40
CA CYS A 65 19.18 17.41 0.15
C CYS A 65 20.19 17.89 -0.89
N ILE A 66 20.51 19.19 -0.88
CA ILE A 66 21.51 19.81 -1.76
C ILE A 66 22.58 20.60 -0.99
N GLY A 67 22.70 20.32 0.32
CA GLY A 67 23.64 21.00 1.22
C GLY A 67 23.00 22.18 1.98
N GLU A 68 23.64 22.59 3.08
CA GLU A 68 23.29 23.78 3.90
C GLU A 68 21.82 23.85 4.38
N GLY A 69 21.15 22.70 4.53
CA GLY A 69 19.73 22.66 4.93
C GLY A 69 18.75 23.06 3.83
N SER A 70 19.22 23.10 2.59
CA SER A 70 18.37 23.25 1.42
C SER A 70 18.04 21.90 0.80
N TRP A 71 16.87 21.88 0.19
CA TRP A 71 16.25 20.67 -0.35
C TRP A 71 15.70 20.95 -1.73
N THR A 72 15.76 19.94 -2.59
CA THR A 72 15.18 20.03 -3.91
C THR A 72 14.41 18.78 -4.28
N TRP A 73 13.41 18.99 -5.11
CA TRP A 73 12.74 17.91 -5.80
C TRP A 73 13.48 17.60 -7.10
N ARG A 74 13.74 16.34 -7.38
CA ARG A 74 14.32 15.96 -8.67
C ARG A 74 13.26 16.03 -9.77
N PRO A 75 13.68 16.16 -11.04
CA PRO A 75 12.79 16.02 -12.19
C PRO A 75 12.07 14.68 -12.23
N LYS A 76 10.99 14.60 -13.02
CA LYS A 76 10.31 13.33 -13.30
C LYS A 76 11.23 12.45 -14.16
N ILE A 77 11.12 11.13 -14.00
CA ILE A 77 11.69 10.17 -14.95
C ILE A 77 10.85 10.24 -16.23
N VAL A 78 11.49 10.53 -17.36
CA VAL A 78 10.86 10.75 -18.67
C VAL A 78 11.12 9.62 -19.67
N VAL A 79 12.01 8.68 -19.35
CA VAL A 79 12.21 7.48 -20.18
C VAL A 79 11.04 6.51 -19.98
N GLU A 80 10.21 6.37 -21.01
CA GLU A 80 8.96 5.59 -20.98
C GLU A 80 9.12 4.12 -21.41
N ARG A 81 10.31 3.55 -21.28
CA ARG A 81 10.54 2.15 -21.67
C ARG A 81 9.73 1.23 -20.74
N ASP A 82 9.04 0.27 -21.34
CA ASP A 82 8.21 -0.70 -20.63
C ASP A 82 8.57 -2.15 -21.03
N PRO A 83 9.58 -2.75 -20.39
CA PRO A 83 10.01 -4.11 -20.72
C PRO A 83 9.12 -5.20 -20.12
N ASP A 84 8.45 -4.92 -18.99
CA ASP A 84 7.78 -5.93 -18.18
C ASP A 84 6.33 -5.57 -17.74
N GLY A 85 5.86 -4.36 -18.02
CA GLY A 85 4.58 -3.81 -17.58
C GLY A 85 4.69 -2.98 -16.30
N ILE A 86 5.85 -2.39 -16.02
CA ILE A 86 6.09 -1.42 -14.94
C ILE A 86 6.90 -0.27 -15.52
N HIS A 87 6.30 0.91 -15.64
CA HIS A 87 6.94 2.04 -16.33
C HIS A 87 6.34 3.40 -15.88
N THR A 88 6.79 4.50 -16.49
CA THR A 88 6.31 5.87 -16.28
C THR A 88 6.05 6.54 -17.63
N HIS A 89 5.12 7.51 -17.69
CA HIS A 89 4.88 8.37 -18.88
C HIS A 89 5.43 9.79 -18.69
N GLY A 90 6.40 9.97 -17.79
CA GLY A 90 6.87 11.31 -17.43
C GLY A 90 5.82 12.16 -16.72
N ASP A 91 4.75 11.55 -16.21
CA ASP A 91 3.65 12.21 -15.51
C ASP A 91 3.90 12.27 -13.99
N GLY A 92 4.75 11.41 -13.46
CA GLY A 92 4.99 11.24 -12.02
C GLY A 92 4.28 10.05 -11.41
N LEU A 93 3.76 9.16 -12.24
CA LEU A 93 3.17 7.90 -11.84
C LEU A 93 4.07 6.73 -12.25
N ILE A 94 4.04 5.71 -11.41
CA ILE A 94 4.46 4.35 -11.74
C ILE A 94 3.19 3.64 -12.22
N HIS A 95 3.15 3.34 -13.51
CA HIS A 95 2.12 2.54 -14.16
C HIS A 95 2.51 1.08 -14.07
N ILE A 96 1.61 0.25 -13.55
CA ILE A 96 1.86 -1.18 -13.32
C ILE A 96 0.74 -1.99 -13.96
N HIS A 97 1.02 -2.56 -15.13
CA HIS A 97 0.11 -3.40 -15.90
C HIS A 97 0.89 -4.59 -16.48
N PRO A 98 1.26 -5.57 -15.64
CA PRO A 98 2.15 -6.65 -16.05
C PRO A 98 1.58 -7.47 -17.21
N PHE A 99 2.38 -7.66 -18.27
CA PHE A 99 2.07 -8.59 -19.36
C PHE A 99 2.95 -9.85 -19.32
N ASN A 100 3.89 -9.93 -18.38
CA ASN A 100 4.71 -11.10 -18.12
C ASN A 100 4.90 -11.32 -16.59
N SER A 101 5.61 -12.38 -16.21
CA SER A 101 5.78 -12.74 -14.79
C SER A 101 6.79 -11.88 -14.02
N ASN A 102 7.63 -11.10 -14.70
CA ASN A 102 8.71 -10.32 -14.09
C ASN A 102 8.20 -9.10 -13.32
N ALA A 103 6.99 -8.63 -13.62
CA ALA A 103 6.35 -7.51 -12.93
C ALA A 103 5.16 -7.92 -12.04
N THR A 104 4.95 -9.22 -11.83
CA THR A 104 3.79 -9.74 -11.06
C THR A 104 4.16 -10.17 -9.64
N GLY A 105 3.18 -10.15 -8.75
CA GLY A 105 3.27 -10.88 -7.48
C GLY A 105 4.41 -10.39 -6.57
N ARG A 106 5.41 -11.26 -6.36
CA ARG A 106 6.59 -10.90 -5.54
C ARG A 106 7.61 -10.06 -6.29
N ARG A 107 7.54 -10.01 -7.63
CA ARG A 107 8.47 -9.28 -8.49
C ARG A 107 7.97 -7.90 -8.91
N SER A 108 6.73 -7.55 -8.54
CA SER A 108 6.26 -6.18 -8.67
C SER A 108 6.89 -5.32 -7.58
N GLN A 109 8.10 -4.83 -7.84
CA GLN A 109 8.95 -4.17 -6.87
C GLN A 109 9.50 -2.84 -7.43
N LEU A 110 9.92 -1.96 -6.52
CA LEU A 110 10.49 -0.66 -6.87
C LEU A 110 11.77 -0.79 -7.72
N GLY A 111 12.60 -1.82 -7.49
CA GLY A 111 13.77 -2.10 -8.31
C GLY A 111 13.44 -2.32 -9.78
N VAL A 112 12.40 -3.09 -10.08
CA VAL A 112 11.93 -3.36 -11.47
C VAL A 112 11.50 -2.07 -12.17
N PHE A 113 10.87 -1.13 -11.44
CA PHE A 113 10.57 0.19 -11.99
C PHE A 113 11.85 0.96 -12.39
N PHE A 114 12.88 0.94 -11.55
CA PHE A 114 14.15 1.60 -11.88
C PHE A 114 14.87 0.95 -13.07
N GLU A 115 14.86 -0.37 -13.14
CA GLU A 115 15.44 -1.14 -14.24
C GLU A 115 14.75 -0.83 -15.58
N ALA A 116 13.45 -0.55 -15.58
CA ALA A 116 12.68 -0.25 -16.78
C ALA A 116 13.26 0.91 -17.60
N PHE A 117 13.79 1.94 -16.94
CA PHE A 117 14.47 3.07 -17.59
C PHE A 117 16.00 2.98 -17.61
N GLY A 118 16.58 1.83 -17.25
CA GLY A 118 18.04 1.63 -17.21
C GLY A 118 18.74 2.24 -16.00
N GLY A 119 17.96 2.60 -14.98
CA GLY A 119 18.40 3.00 -13.66
C GLY A 119 18.54 1.81 -12.72
N TYR A 120 18.74 2.11 -11.44
CA TYR A 120 18.67 1.14 -10.34
C TYR A 120 18.38 1.88 -9.03
N ILE A 121 17.92 1.13 -8.04
CA ILE A 121 17.93 1.53 -6.63
C ILE A 121 18.62 0.41 -5.84
N THR A 122 19.54 0.79 -4.97
CA THR A 122 20.14 -0.09 -3.95
C THR A 122 19.78 0.47 -2.57
N ASP A 123 20.31 -0.13 -1.50
CA ASP A 123 20.12 0.40 -0.15
C ASP A 123 20.84 1.74 0.10
N SER A 124 21.78 2.12 -0.78
CA SER A 124 22.63 3.30 -0.60
C SER A 124 22.68 4.25 -1.78
N ALA A 125 22.12 3.88 -2.94
CA ALA A 125 22.24 4.68 -4.15
C ALA A 125 21.03 4.53 -5.09
N VAL A 126 20.79 5.57 -5.89
CA VAL A 126 19.88 5.52 -7.03
C VAL A 126 20.58 5.98 -8.29
N LYS A 127 20.29 5.35 -9.42
CA LYS A 127 20.63 5.83 -10.75
C LYS A 127 19.37 6.25 -11.49
N LEU A 128 19.33 7.50 -11.94
CA LEU A 128 18.20 8.07 -12.67
C LEU A 128 18.30 7.80 -14.18
N ASP A 129 17.23 8.09 -14.91
CA ASP A 129 17.16 7.99 -16.37
C ASP A 129 18.12 8.94 -17.10
N THR A 130 18.51 10.03 -16.45
CA THR A 130 19.57 10.94 -16.90
C THR A 130 20.97 10.32 -16.86
N GLY A 131 21.12 9.17 -16.19
CA GLY A 131 22.42 8.55 -15.88
C GLY A 131 23.09 9.10 -14.63
N GLU A 132 22.52 10.12 -13.99
CA GLU A 132 22.96 10.62 -12.69
C GLU A 132 22.85 9.51 -11.63
N VAL A 133 23.92 9.35 -10.85
CA VAL A 133 23.95 8.48 -9.67
C VAL A 133 23.99 9.37 -8.44
N ILE A 134 23.02 9.18 -7.55
CA ILE A 134 23.00 9.82 -6.24
C ILE A 134 23.30 8.71 -5.23
N GLU A 135 24.43 8.83 -4.54
CA GLU A 135 24.88 7.92 -3.50
C GLU A 135 24.76 8.60 -2.14
N GLU A 136 24.41 7.85 -1.11
CA GLU A 136 24.31 8.37 0.25
C GLU A 136 25.67 8.81 0.82
N GLY A 137 25.66 9.45 1.99
CA GLY A 137 26.86 9.84 2.73
C GLY A 137 27.39 11.25 2.42
N PHE A 138 26.84 11.97 1.44
CA PHE A 138 27.15 13.39 1.24
C PHE A 138 26.61 14.24 2.39
N ASP A 139 27.23 15.40 2.62
CA ASP A 139 26.81 16.30 3.70
C ASP A 139 25.41 16.88 3.44
N CYS A 140 24.55 16.71 4.43
CA CYS A 140 23.24 17.30 4.50
C CYS A 140 23.01 17.83 5.92
N GLU A 141 23.02 19.15 6.08
CA GLU A 141 22.87 19.80 7.39
C GLU A 141 23.94 19.38 8.41
N GLY A 142 25.19 19.15 7.96
CA GLY A 142 26.26 18.68 8.85
C GLY A 142 26.10 17.21 9.27
N GLN A 143 25.23 16.46 8.61
CA GLN A 143 25.01 15.02 8.81
C GLN A 143 25.09 14.29 7.47
N PRO A 144 25.52 13.01 7.44
CA PRO A 144 25.48 12.24 6.21
C PRO A 144 24.01 12.03 5.77
N ALA A 145 23.74 12.31 4.49
CA ALA A 145 22.48 11.93 3.86
C ALA A 145 22.36 10.40 3.82
N VAL A 146 21.15 9.89 4.03
CA VAL A 146 20.78 8.48 4.01
C VAL A 146 19.63 8.31 3.03
N LEU A 147 19.71 7.27 2.19
CA LEU A 147 18.64 6.93 1.27
C LEU A 147 17.46 6.31 2.05
N THR A 148 16.31 6.96 2.00
CA THR A 148 15.08 6.53 2.68
C THR A 148 13.90 6.57 1.71
N VAL A 149 13.16 5.47 1.59
CA VAL A 149 11.90 5.43 0.86
C VAL A 149 10.75 5.53 1.85
N ALA A 150 9.88 6.52 1.66
CA ALA A 150 8.63 6.66 2.41
C ALA A 150 7.44 6.22 1.55
N ARG A 151 6.65 5.26 2.03
CA ARG A 151 5.37 4.86 1.44
C ARG A 151 4.22 5.52 2.20
N PHE A 152 3.42 6.29 1.49
CA PHE A 152 2.22 6.96 1.99
C PHE A 152 0.95 6.24 1.54
N ASP A 153 -0.12 6.42 2.30
CA ASP A 153 -1.46 6.06 1.86
C ASP A 153 -2.06 7.20 1.03
N ALA A 154 -2.14 7.07 -0.30
CA ALA A 154 -2.65 8.15 -1.16
C ALA A 154 -4.11 8.52 -0.84
N GLN A 155 -4.86 7.63 -0.19
CA GLN A 155 -6.25 7.80 0.21
C GLN A 155 -6.41 8.37 1.63
N ASP A 156 -5.35 8.35 2.43
CA ASP A 156 -5.31 8.88 3.79
C ASP A 156 -4.00 9.64 3.98
N ARG A 157 -3.92 10.84 3.36
CA ARG A 157 -2.72 11.68 3.32
C ARG A 157 -2.27 12.19 4.70
N GLY A 158 -3.09 12.03 5.73
CA GLY A 158 -2.76 12.38 7.12
C GLY A 158 -2.11 11.24 7.90
N ARG A 159 -2.09 10.02 7.36
CA ARG A 159 -1.43 8.87 7.99
C ARG A 159 0.08 8.96 7.83
N ASP A 160 0.79 8.62 8.91
CA ASP A 160 2.25 8.51 8.88
C ASP A 160 2.71 7.47 7.84
N PRO A 161 3.78 7.76 7.07
CA PRO A 161 4.29 6.83 6.08
C PRO A 161 5.01 5.63 6.71
N GLN A 162 5.08 4.54 5.97
CA GLN A 162 6.02 3.45 6.24
C GLN A 162 7.39 3.84 5.68
N LEU A 163 8.44 3.75 6.51
CA LEU A 163 9.80 4.12 6.12
C LEU A 163 10.65 2.87 5.88
N TYR A 164 11.45 2.92 4.82
CA TYR A 164 12.37 1.88 4.41
C TYR A 164 13.76 2.48 4.21
N THR A 165 14.79 1.83 4.74
CA THR A 165 16.21 2.19 4.53
C THR A 165 17.05 0.98 4.12
N GLN A 166 16.41 -0.17 3.90
CA GLN A 166 17.03 -1.45 3.55
C GLN A 166 16.06 -2.20 2.64
N ASP A 167 16.60 -3.14 1.88
CA ASP A 167 15.86 -3.92 0.88
C ASP A 167 15.07 -2.99 -0.07
N LEU A 168 15.65 -1.84 -0.43
CA LEU A 168 14.92 -0.76 -1.11
C LEU A 168 14.48 -1.16 -2.52
N ALA A 169 15.30 -1.97 -3.21
CA ALA A 169 14.95 -2.57 -4.48
C ALA A 169 13.77 -3.54 -4.38
N ASP A 170 13.62 -4.21 -3.24
CA ASP A 170 12.63 -5.26 -3.00
C ASP A 170 11.28 -4.73 -2.47
N ILE A 171 11.14 -3.41 -2.29
CA ILE A 171 9.88 -2.78 -1.87
C ILE A 171 8.78 -3.13 -2.87
N ARG A 172 7.81 -3.92 -2.41
CA ARG A 172 6.71 -4.44 -3.25
C ARG A 172 5.57 -3.46 -3.39
N PHE A 173 4.98 -3.36 -4.58
CA PHE A 173 3.69 -2.68 -4.74
C PHE A 173 2.57 -3.56 -4.16
N LEU A 174 1.81 -3.01 -3.21
CA LEU A 174 0.84 -3.75 -2.41
C LEU A 174 -0.61 -3.40 -2.75
N LYS A 175 -0.87 -2.26 -3.38
CA LYS A 175 -2.21 -1.89 -3.84
C LYS A 175 -2.14 -0.87 -4.98
N ASN A 176 -3.25 -0.70 -5.68
CA ASN A 176 -3.43 0.45 -6.54
C ASN A 176 -3.52 1.73 -5.68
N LEU A 177 -3.10 2.87 -6.24
CA LEU A 177 -3.13 4.19 -5.60
C LEU A 177 -2.23 4.25 -4.36
N GLU A 178 -1.00 3.77 -4.49
CA GLU A 178 0.06 4.03 -3.50
C GLU A 178 0.79 5.34 -3.81
N ALA A 179 1.58 5.83 -2.87
CA ALA A 179 2.41 7.01 -3.03
C ALA A 179 3.78 6.81 -2.38
N PHE A 180 4.85 7.19 -3.07
CA PHE A 180 6.22 6.98 -2.64
C PHE A 180 7.05 8.26 -2.74
N THR A 181 7.84 8.56 -1.72
CA THR A 181 8.93 9.54 -1.83
C THR A 181 10.25 8.83 -1.61
N ILE A 182 11.16 8.96 -2.57
CA ILE A 182 12.52 8.42 -2.52
C ILE A 182 13.43 9.58 -2.13
N GLY A 183 13.96 9.51 -0.92
CA GLY A 183 14.54 10.64 -0.23
C GLY A 183 16.01 10.44 0.12
N PHE A 184 16.87 11.43 -0.14
CA PHE A 184 18.19 11.55 0.49
C PHE A 184 18.13 12.62 1.58
N LEU A 185 18.03 12.21 2.84
CA LEU A 185 17.86 13.07 4.01
C LEU A 185 18.79 12.62 5.17
N PRO A 186 19.08 13.45 6.19
CA PRO A 186 19.77 13.01 7.38
C PRO A 186 19.06 11.81 8.02
N ALA A 187 19.86 10.94 8.64
CA ALA A 187 19.35 9.76 9.34
C ALA A 187 18.19 10.12 10.29
N GLY A 188 17.08 9.37 10.18
CA GLY A 188 15.90 9.54 11.03
C GLY A 188 14.94 10.65 10.60
N LYS A 189 15.23 11.43 9.55
CA LYS A 189 14.24 12.34 8.96
C LYS A 189 13.29 11.59 8.01
N THR A 190 12.03 11.97 8.06
CA THR A 190 10.99 11.45 7.16
C THR A 190 10.98 12.22 5.84
N PRO A 191 11.10 11.55 4.68
CA PRO A 191 10.81 12.19 3.40
C PRO A 191 9.40 12.82 3.41
N PRO A 192 9.19 14.01 2.84
CA PRO A 192 7.86 14.60 2.73
C PRO A 192 6.95 13.78 1.78
N PRO A 193 5.62 13.92 1.85
CA PRO A 193 4.74 13.31 0.84
C PRO A 193 5.07 13.86 -0.56
N PRO A 194 4.79 13.09 -1.64
CA PRO A 194 4.98 13.57 -3.01
C PRO A 194 4.33 14.93 -3.24
N ARG A 195 4.86 15.70 -4.19
CA ARG A 195 4.29 17.03 -4.47
C ARG A 195 2.83 16.92 -4.92
N PRO A 196 1.95 17.88 -4.56
CA PRO A 196 0.54 17.85 -4.93
C PRO A 196 0.29 17.65 -6.43
N GLU A 197 1.14 18.21 -7.30
CA GLU A 197 0.99 18.10 -8.77
C GLU A 197 1.19 16.65 -9.27
N ARG A 198 1.83 15.78 -8.48
CA ARG A 198 1.96 14.35 -8.78
C ARG A 198 0.65 13.59 -8.61
N PHE A 199 -0.18 14.01 -7.66
CA PHE A 199 -1.46 13.38 -7.38
C PHE A 199 -2.54 13.74 -8.40
N THR A 200 -2.41 14.86 -9.10
CA THR A 200 -3.40 15.29 -10.09
C THR A 200 -3.66 14.22 -11.16
N PHE A 201 -2.60 13.61 -11.70
CA PHE A 201 -2.76 12.53 -12.67
C PHE A 201 -3.32 11.25 -12.03
N LEU A 202 -2.89 10.93 -10.80
CA LEU A 202 -3.39 9.77 -10.06
C LEU A 202 -4.93 9.82 -9.91
N GLU A 203 -5.47 11.00 -9.62
CA GLU A 203 -6.91 11.21 -9.47
C GLU A 203 -7.67 11.01 -10.79
N THR A 204 -7.07 11.33 -11.95
CA THR A 204 -7.70 11.10 -13.26
C THR A 204 -7.73 9.63 -13.69
N VAL A 205 -6.77 8.85 -13.23
CA VAL A 205 -6.66 7.41 -13.54
C VAL A 205 -7.22 6.53 -12.43
N ASP A 206 -7.73 7.13 -11.35
CA ASP A 206 -8.46 6.42 -10.31
C ASP A 206 -9.78 5.88 -10.91
N PRO A 207 -9.98 4.55 -10.96
CA PRO A 207 -11.22 3.97 -11.46
C PRO A 207 -12.47 4.48 -10.72
N ARG A 208 -12.33 4.97 -9.48
CA ARG A 208 -13.41 5.57 -8.70
C ARG A 208 -13.79 6.96 -9.19
N ALA A 209 -12.86 7.73 -9.75
CA ALA A 209 -13.15 9.05 -10.32
C ALA A 209 -14.03 8.96 -11.59
N LEU A 210 -14.07 7.78 -12.24
CA LEU A 210 -14.95 7.51 -13.37
C LEU A 210 -16.41 7.23 -12.96
N ILE A 211 -16.69 7.04 -11.66
CA ILE A 211 -18.07 6.96 -11.14
C ILE A 211 -18.55 8.39 -10.90
N SER A 212 -18.81 9.08 -12.00
CA SER A 212 -19.40 10.41 -11.97
C SER A 212 -20.88 10.32 -11.57
N ASN A 213 -21.23 10.84 -10.40
CA ASN A 213 -22.63 11.15 -10.02
C ASN A 213 -23.15 12.41 -10.73
N VAL A 214 -22.60 12.80 -11.88
CA VAL A 214 -23.15 13.90 -12.66
C VAL A 214 -24.55 13.48 -13.10
N PRO A 215 -25.61 14.18 -12.67
CA PRO A 215 -26.94 13.96 -13.22
C PRO A 215 -26.81 14.18 -14.72
N VAL A 216 -27.22 13.19 -15.52
CA VAL A 216 -27.36 13.39 -16.96
C VAL A 216 -28.27 14.61 -17.12
N LEU A 217 -27.70 15.74 -17.53
CA LEU A 217 -28.48 16.89 -17.97
C LEU A 217 -29.26 16.40 -19.18
N GLU A 218 -30.55 16.12 -18.98
CA GLU A 218 -31.47 15.85 -20.07
C GLU A 218 -31.44 17.07 -21.00
N LEU A 219 -30.80 16.90 -22.16
CA LEU A 219 -30.83 17.90 -23.22
C LEU A 219 -32.30 18.06 -23.64
N PRO A 220 -32.82 19.30 -23.71
CA PRO A 220 -34.19 19.51 -24.15
C PRO A 220 -34.32 19.02 -25.60
N THR A 221 -35.17 18.02 -25.79
CA THR A 221 -35.56 17.54 -27.12
C THR A 221 -36.27 18.67 -27.84
N THR A 222 -35.60 19.31 -28.80
CA THR A 222 -36.25 20.23 -29.73
C THR A 222 -37.14 19.43 -30.66
N THR A 223 -38.44 19.42 -30.38
CA THR A 223 -39.46 18.96 -31.32
C THR A 223 -39.55 19.97 -32.45
N THR A 224 -38.94 19.66 -33.60
CA THR A 224 -39.22 20.39 -34.85
C THR A 224 -40.60 19.96 -35.33
N SER A 225 -41.62 20.78 -35.08
CA SER A 225 -42.89 20.71 -35.78
C SER A 225 -42.74 21.34 -37.16
N GLY A 226 -43.10 20.56 -38.20
CA GLY A 226 -43.27 21.05 -39.57
C GLY A 226 -44.57 21.81 -39.77
#